data_AF-A0A7C2IJS8-F1
#
_entry.id   AF-A0A7C2IJS8-F1
#
_cell.length_a   1.000
_cell.length_b   1.000
_cell.length_c   1.000
_cell.angle_alpha   90.00
_cell.angle_beta   90.00
_cell.angle_gamma   90.00
#
_symmetry.space_group_name_H-M   'P 1'
#
loop_
_entity.id
_entity.type
_entity.pdbx_description
1 polymer ?
#
loop_
_entity_poly.entity_id
_entity_poly.type
_entity_poly.pdbx_seq_one_letter_code
_entity_poly.pdbx_strand_id
1 'polypeptide(L)'
;MNRRALGLAAVLVVAVLGLFALSGASEPANDFHFSIIGDRTGGATPQVWGRIWREVSLLGPDFVINTGDTIQGGGDHLVEKQWEEIAPVFARYRELPLYFIP
;
A
#
# COMPACT_ATOMS: atom_id res chain seq x y z
N MET A 1 17.10 38.63 37.97
CA MET A 1 17.05 38.35 36.52
C MET A 1 16.26 39.45 35.83
N ASN A 2 16.86 40.15 34.85
CA ASN A 2 16.29 41.39 34.30
C ASN A 2 15.12 41.09 33.34
N ARG A 3 14.00 41.83 33.45
CA ARG A 3 12.79 41.66 32.61
C ARG A 3 13.08 41.70 31.10
N ARG A 4 14.12 42.43 30.69
CA ARG A 4 14.61 42.50 29.31
C ARG A 4 15.21 41.17 28.82
N ALA A 5 15.92 40.44 29.68
CA ALA A 5 16.51 39.14 29.35
C ALA A 5 15.43 38.06 29.20
N LEU A 6 14.38 38.09 30.04
CA LEU A 6 13.20 37.23 29.90
C LEU A 6 12.44 37.50 28.59
N GLY A 7 12.27 38.77 28.21
CA GLY A 7 11.62 39.13 26.95
C GLY A 7 12.38 38.64 25.71
N LEU A 8 13.71 38.81 25.70
CA LEU A 8 14.57 38.30 24.63
C LEU A 8 14.54 36.78 24.53
N ALA A 9 14.57 36.07 25.66
CA ALA A 9 14.47 34.61 25.67
C ALA A 9 13.13 34.12 25.11
N ALA A 10 12.02 34.78 25.46
CA ALA A 10 10.70 34.42 24.95
C ALA A 10 10.58 34.62 23.43
N VAL A 11 11.10 35.73 22.90
CA VAL A 11 11.13 35.98 21.44
C VAL A 11 11.98 34.93 20.72
N LEU A 12 13.13 34.56 21.29
CA LEU A 12 13.99 33.53 20.72
C LEU A 12 13.29 32.17 20.66
N VAL A 13 12.58 31.80 21.73
CA VAL A 13 11.80 30.55 21.79
C VAL A 13 10.69 30.54 20.75
N VAL A 14 9.93 31.63 20.62
CA VAL A 14 8.87 31.75 19.60
C VAL A 14 9.45 31.70 18.18
N ALA A 15 10.59 32.36 17.95
CA ALA A 15 11.25 32.32 16.65
C ALA A 15 11.74 30.91 16.28
N VAL A 16 12.32 30.18 17.25
CA VAL A 16 12.77 28.79 17.05
C VAL A 16 11.58 27.87 16.80
N LEU A 17 10.51 27.96 17.60
CA LEU A 17 9.29 27.17 17.40
C LEU A 17 8.63 27.47 16.05
N GLY A 18 8.63 28.73 15.62
CA GLY A 18 8.14 29.14 14.31
C GLY A 18 8.98 28.55 13.16
N LEU A 19 10.30 28.54 13.29
CA LEU A 19 11.20 27.91 12.32
C LEU A 19 10.96 26.39 12.21
N PHE A 20 10.79 25.71 13.35
CA PHE A 20 10.46 24.28 13.36
C PHE A 20 9.11 23.99 12.70
N ALA A 21 8.08 24.81 12.98
CA ALA A 21 6.77 24.65 12.36
C ALA A 21 6.80 24.84 10.82
N LEU A 22 7.66 25.73 10.32
CA LEU A 22 7.83 25.98 8.88
C LEU A 22 8.66 24.89 8.19
N SER A 23 9.56 24.21 8.91
CA SER A 23 10.40 23.13 8.37
C SER A 23 9.67 21.81 8.10
N GLY A 24 8.45 21.63 8.64
CA GLY A 24 7.68 20.38 8.52
C GLY A 24 6.84 20.24 7.26
N ALA A 25 6.77 21.26 6.40
CA ALA A 25 6.00 21.20 5.16
C ALA A 25 6.85 20.62 4.01
N SER A 26 7.31 19.38 4.15
CA SER A 26 7.80 18.62 3.00
C SER A 26 6.60 18.04 2.25
N GLU A 27 6.57 18.19 0.93
CA GLU A 27 5.64 17.48 0.07
C GLU A 27 5.73 15.97 0.37
N PRO A 28 4.61 15.22 0.46
CA PRO A 28 4.68 13.79 0.69
C PRO A 28 5.61 13.18 -0.37
N ALA A 29 6.55 12.34 0.09
CA ALA A 29 7.49 11.69 -0.80
C ALA A 29 6.70 10.89 -1.85
N ASN A 30 6.75 11.34 -3.11
CA ASN A 30 6.15 10.64 -4.23
C ASN A 30 7.12 9.58 -4.75
N ASP A 31 7.63 8.77 -3.83
CA ASP A 31 8.61 7.72 -4.04
C ASP A 31 8.01 6.43 -3.51
N PHE A 32 7.18 5.81 -4.33
CA PHE A 32 6.55 4.53 -4.03
C PHE A 32 6.72 3.58 -5.22
N HIS A 33 6.76 2.29 -4.92
CA HIS A 33 6.86 1.23 -5.89
C HIS A 33 5.65 0.30 -5.74
N PHE A 34 5.02 -0.02 -6.86
CA PHE A 34 3.86 -0.90 -6.87
C PHE A 34 4.03 -1.98 -7.94
N SER A 35 3.33 -3.09 -7.74
CA SER A 35 3.28 -4.19 -8.69
C SER A 35 1.88 -4.32 -9.29
N ILE A 36 1.81 -4.67 -10.57
CA ILE A 36 0.56 -5.01 -11.25
C ILE A 36 0.59 -6.51 -11.52
N ILE A 37 -0.43 -7.24 -11.05
CA ILE A 37 -0.60 -8.66 -11.30
C ILE A 37 -1.76 -8.85 -12.28
N GLY A 38 -1.49 -9.59 -13.35
CA GLY A 38 -2.48 -9.97 -14.36
C GLY A 38 -3.59 -10.88 -13.84
N ASP A 39 -4.53 -11.20 -14.73
CA ASP A 39 -5.65 -12.09 -14.43
C ASP A 39 -5.20 -13.53 -14.10
N ARG A 40 -6.10 -14.29 -13.48
CA ARG A 40 -5.87 -15.69 -13.08
C ARG A 40 -6.60 -16.69 -13.98
N THR A 41 -7.34 -16.23 -14.99
CA THR A 41 -8.37 -17.05 -15.64
C THR A 41 -8.00 -17.33 -17.09
N GLY A 42 -8.94 -17.82 -17.90
CA GLY A 42 -8.70 -17.98 -19.34
C GLY A 42 -7.67 -19.06 -19.72
N GLY A 43 -7.51 -20.11 -18.90
CA GLY A 43 -6.54 -21.17 -19.16
C GLY A 43 -5.17 -20.93 -18.52
N ALA A 44 -5.11 -20.13 -17.45
CA ALA A 44 -3.91 -19.92 -16.67
C ALA A 44 -3.21 -21.23 -16.31
N THR A 45 -1.88 -21.23 -16.46
CA THR A 45 -1.06 -22.39 -16.12
C THR A 45 -1.15 -22.64 -14.61
N PRO A 46 -1.46 -23.87 -14.17
CA PRO A 46 -1.50 -24.20 -12.76
C PRO A 46 -0.23 -23.77 -12.03
N GLN A 47 -0.38 -23.30 -10.79
CA GLN A 47 0.69 -22.84 -9.89
C GLN A 47 1.51 -21.60 -10.34
N VAL A 48 1.44 -21.15 -11.59
CA VAL A 48 2.17 -19.96 -12.06
C VAL A 48 1.71 -18.71 -11.33
N TRP A 49 0.39 -18.50 -11.25
CA TRP A 49 -0.15 -17.31 -10.60
C TRP A 49 0.24 -17.23 -9.10
N GLY A 50 0.23 -18.36 -8.40
CA GLY A 50 0.68 -18.42 -7.00
C GLY A 50 2.19 -18.19 -6.83
N ARG A 51 3.01 -18.53 -7.84
CA ARG A 51 4.43 -18.19 -7.89
C ARG A 51 4.64 -16.69 -8.10
N ILE A 52 3.88 -16.06 -9.00
CA ILE A 52 3.95 -14.60 -9.24
C ILE A 52 3.74 -13.83 -7.93
N TRP A 53 2.74 -14.21 -7.13
CA TRP A 53 2.52 -13.60 -5.81
C TRP A 53 3.71 -13.72 -4.86
N ARG A 54 4.41 -14.86 -4.88
CA ARG A 54 5.64 -15.04 -4.09
C ARG A 54 6.73 -14.09 -4.57
N GLU A 55 6.94 -14.00 -5.88
CA GLU A 55 7.95 -13.13 -6.48
C GLU A 55 7.65 -11.65 -6.21
N VAL A 56 6.39 -11.22 -6.37
CA VAL A 56 5.94 -9.86 -6.02
C VAL A 56 6.18 -9.57 -4.54
N SER A 57 5.92 -10.51 -3.64
CA SER A 57 6.20 -10.30 -2.22
C SER A 57 7.69 -10.09 -1.91
N LEU A 58 8.59 -10.66 -2.72
CA LEU A 58 10.04 -10.47 -2.57
C LEU A 58 10.52 -9.10 -3.09
N LEU A 59 9.75 -8.45 -3.97
CA LEU A 59 10.04 -7.08 -4.43
C LEU A 59 9.73 -6.03 -3.36
N GLY A 60 8.92 -6.36 -2.35
CA GLY A 60 8.53 -5.45 -1.28
C GLY A 60 7.81 -4.18 -1.78
N PRO A 61 6.78 -4.27 -2.64
CA PRO A 61 6.07 -3.09 -3.09
C PRO A 61 5.24 -2.47 -1.96
N ASP A 62 4.98 -1.17 -2.06
CA ASP A 62 4.08 -0.44 -1.16
C ASP A 62 2.62 -0.92 -1.30
N PHE A 63 2.24 -1.37 -2.50
CA PHE A 63 0.96 -1.99 -2.78
C PHE A 63 0.95 -2.79 -4.10
N VAL A 64 -0.09 -3.59 -4.28
CA VAL A 64 -0.34 -4.40 -5.47
C VAL A 64 -1.69 -4.04 -6.08
N ILE A 65 -1.75 -3.96 -7.40
CA ILE A 65 -2.99 -3.84 -8.17
C ILE A 65 -3.23 -5.15 -8.92
N ASN A 66 -4.42 -5.74 -8.79
CA ASN A 66 -4.86 -6.85 -9.64
C ASN A 66 -5.69 -6.30 -10.81
N THR A 67 -5.48 -6.81 -12.03
CA THR A 67 -6.13 -6.28 -13.25
C THR A 67 -7.57 -6.76 -13.48
N GLY A 68 -8.18 -7.51 -12.56
CA GLY A 68 -9.48 -8.15 -12.74
C GLY A 68 -9.36 -9.63 -13.10
N ASP A 69 -10.49 -10.25 -13.44
CA ASP A 69 -10.55 -11.67 -13.83
C ASP A 69 -9.81 -12.60 -12.82
N THR A 70 -10.03 -12.33 -11.54
CA THR A 70 -9.48 -13.12 -10.42
C THR A 70 -10.15 -14.50 -10.31
N ILE A 71 -11.44 -14.56 -10.67
CA ILE A 71 -12.26 -15.76 -10.70
C ILE A 71 -12.82 -15.98 -12.12
N GLN A 72 -13.04 -17.23 -12.51
CA GLN A 72 -13.46 -17.59 -13.86
C GLN A 72 -14.89 -17.16 -14.19
N GLY A 73 -15.73 -17.00 -13.16
CA GLY A 73 -17.15 -16.75 -13.32
C GLY A 73 -17.86 -17.95 -13.97
N GLY A 74 -18.77 -17.66 -14.91
CA GLY A 74 -19.50 -18.68 -15.67
C GLY A 74 -20.80 -19.16 -15.02
N GLY A 75 -21.19 -18.61 -13.87
CA GLY A 75 -22.49 -18.81 -13.23
C GLY A 75 -22.49 -18.45 -11.75
N ASP A 76 -23.56 -17.80 -11.26
CA ASP A 76 -23.65 -17.25 -9.90
C ASP A 76 -23.43 -18.31 -8.81
N HIS A 77 -23.88 -19.54 -9.05
CA HIS A 77 -23.71 -20.67 -8.14
C HIS A 77 -22.24 -21.11 -7.96
N LEU A 78 -21.32 -20.66 -8.81
CA LEU A 78 -19.89 -20.98 -8.74
C LEU A 78 -19.08 -19.87 -8.08
N VAL A 79 -19.61 -18.64 -8.02
CA VAL A 79 -18.86 -17.44 -7.62
C VAL A 79 -18.29 -17.58 -6.22
N GLU A 80 -19.12 -17.97 -5.24
CA GLU A 80 -18.68 -18.12 -3.84
C GLU A 80 -17.50 -19.10 -3.73
N LYS A 81 -17.65 -20.29 -4.32
CA LYS A 81 -16.61 -21.33 -4.29
C LYS A 81 -15.31 -20.84 -4.95
N GLN A 82 -15.39 -20.13 -6.08
CA GLN A 82 -14.20 -19.63 -6.75
C GLN A 82 -13.44 -18.57 -5.91
N TRP A 83 -14.16 -17.75 -5.15
CA TRP A 83 -13.56 -16.83 -4.20
C TRP A 83 -12.96 -17.55 -2.99
N GLU A 84 -13.65 -18.57 -2.44
CA GLU A 84 -13.12 -19.42 -1.36
C GLU A 84 -11.80 -20.11 -1.78
N GLU A 85 -11.69 -20.57 -3.02
CA GLU A 85 -10.49 -21.22 -3.54
C GLU A 85 -9.26 -20.28 -3.56
N ILE A 86 -9.46 -18.98 -3.78
CA ILE A 86 -8.37 -18.01 -3.91
C ILE A 86 -8.09 -17.22 -2.62
N ALA A 87 -9.06 -17.16 -1.71
CA ALA A 87 -8.95 -16.47 -0.42
C ALA A 87 -7.67 -16.82 0.39
N PRO A 88 -7.19 -18.08 0.44
CA PRO A 88 -5.94 -18.41 1.14
C PRO A 88 -4.71 -17.71 0.57
N VAL A 89 -4.69 -17.38 -0.73
CA VAL A 89 -3.57 -16.63 -1.33
C VAL A 89 -3.55 -15.21 -0.78
N PHE A 90 -4.70 -14.52 -0.77
CA PHE A 90 -4.78 -13.17 -0.23
C PHE A 90 -4.52 -13.13 1.28
N ALA A 91 -5.02 -14.13 2.03
CA ALA A 91 -4.73 -14.25 3.45
C ALA A 91 -3.22 -14.38 3.75
N ARG A 92 -2.48 -15.08 2.88
CA ARG A 92 -1.02 -15.24 3.00
C ARG A 92 -0.26 -13.93 2.82
N TYR A 93 -0.75 -13.03 1.96
CA TYR A 93 -0.10 -11.76 1.62
C TYR A 93 -0.86 -10.54 2.16
N ARG A 94 -1.67 -10.72 3.20
CA ARG A 94 -2.56 -9.68 3.77
C ARG A 94 -1.85 -8.40 4.25
N GLU A 95 -0.55 -8.48 4.51
CA GLU A 95 0.26 -7.34 4.95
C GLU A 95 0.63 -6.41 3.78
N LEU A 96 0.47 -6.87 2.53
CA LEU A 96 0.59 -6.06 1.33
C LEU A 96 -0.78 -5.49 0.96
N PRO A 97 -0.95 -4.15 0.91
CA PRO A 97 -2.18 -3.56 0.41
C PRO A 97 -2.47 -4.04 -1.02
N LEU A 98 -3.66 -4.60 -1.22
CA LEU A 98 -4.13 -5.12 -2.50
C LEU A 98 -5.37 -4.35 -2.95
N TYR A 99 -5.29 -3.79 -4.16
CA TYR A 99 -6.40 -3.14 -4.83
C TYR A 99 -6.94 -4.03 -5.93
N PHE A 100 -8.23 -4.38 -5.83
CA PHE A 100 -8.94 -5.13 -6.86
C PHE A 100 -9.52 -4.19 -7.90
N ILE A 101 -9.30 -4.53 -9.17
CA ILE A 101 -10.09 -4.01 -10.28
C ILE A 101 -11.22 -5.03 -10.54
N PRO A 102 -12.45 -4.57 -10.84
CA PRO A 102 -13.57 -5.44 -11.19
C PRO A 102 -13.26 -6.39 -12.35
#